data_AF-U3J2H8-F1
#
_entry.id   AF-U3J2H8-F1
#
_cell.length_a   1.000
_cell.length_b   1.000
_cell.length_c   1.000
_cell.angle_alpha   90.00
_cell.angle_beta   90.00
_cell.angle_gamma   90.00
#
_symmetry.space_group_name_H-M   'P 1'
#
loop_
_entity.id
_entity.type
_entity.pdbx_description
1 polymer ?
#
loop_
_entity_poly.entity_id
_entity_poly.type
_entity_poly.pdbx_seq_one_letter_code
_entity_poly.pdbx_strand_id
1 'polypeptide(L)'
;GSFDTCVVSFIILLLLSFCIGKYIVCIDPLDGSSNIDCLVSIGTIFGIYRKVKCFHEPSGKDALQPGRNLVAAGYALYGSATMLVLATSAGGVNCFMLDPAIGEFILVDRDVKIKKKGNIYSLNEGYAKYFDPAITEYLKKKKFPEDGSSPYGGRYIGSMVADVHRTLVYGGIFLYPANSKSPKGKLRLLYECNPMAFVIEKAGGIATTGHQAILDIVPEDIHQRVPVVLGSPDDVKEYLEIVKKHSAK
;
A
#
# COMPACT_ATOMS: atom_id res chain seq x y z
N GLY A 1 -31.62 1.17 18.81
CA GLY A 1 -31.12 0.11 17.92
C GLY A 1 -30.00 0.71 17.11
N SER A 2 -28.77 0.35 17.44
CA SER A 2 -27.55 0.78 16.75
C SER A 2 -27.51 0.19 15.35
N PHE A 3 -27.38 1.05 14.34
CA PHE A 3 -27.04 0.64 12.99
C PHE A 3 -25.54 0.36 12.94
N ASP A 4 -25.15 -0.91 13.10
CA ASP A 4 -23.81 -1.40 12.78
C ASP A 4 -23.72 -1.66 11.27
N THR A 5 -23.31 -0.65 10.50
CA THR A 5 -22.87 -0.85 9.11
C THR A 5 -21.48 -1.47 9.12
N CYS A 6 -21.44 -2.80 9.26
CA CYS A 6 -20.24 -3.59 9.02
C CYS A 6 -19.90 -3.53 7.52
N VAL A 7 -18.99 -2.63 7.13
CA VAL A 7 -18.39 -2.63 5.79
C VAL A 7 -17.47 -3.84 5.70
N VAL A 8 -18.04 -4.95 5.22
CA VAL A 8 -17.33 -6.20 4.99
C VAL A 8 -16.37 -5.98 3.82
N SER A 9 -15.06 -6.07 4.07
CA SER A 9 -14.04 -6.20 3.03
C SER A 9 -14.29 -7.50 2.25
N PHE A 10 -15.00 -7.41 1.14
CA PHE A 10 -15.16 -8.54 0.23
C PHE A 10 -13.98 -8.57 -0.76
N ILE A 11 -13.27 -9.69 -0.80
CA ILE A 11 -12.63 -10.10 -2.06
C ILE A 11 -13.78 -10.43 -2.99
N ILE A 12 -14.08 -9.54 -3.93
CA ILE A 12 -14.98 -9.87 -5.04
C ILE A 12 -14.20 -10.78 -5.97
N LEU A 13 -14.34 -12.10 -5.76
CA LEU A 13 -14.03 -13.07 -6.82
C LEU A 13 -15.11 -12.87 -7.88
N LEU A 14 -14.86 -12.02 -8.87
CA LEU A 14 -15.76 -11.81 -10.01
C LEU A 14 -15.77 -13.09 -10.86
N LEU A 15 -16.57 -14.07 -10.43
CA LEU A 15 -16.97 -15.22 -11.22
C LEU A 15 -18.06 -14.75 -12.18
N LEU A 16 -17.65 -14.18 -13.32
CA LEU A 16 -18.57 -13.97 -14.44
C LEU A 16 -18.96 -15.35 -14.98
N SER A 17 -20.16 -15.82 -14.62
CA SER A 17 -20.69 -17.18 -14.86
C SER A 17 -20.84 -17.61 -16.33
N PHE A 18 -20.19 -16.95 -17.28
CA PHE A 18 -20.15 -17.39 -18.69
C PHE A 18 -18.75 -17.54 -19.29
N CYS A 19 -17.68 -17.06 -18.63
CA CYS A 19 -16.30 -17.28 -19.09
C CYS A 19 -15.36 -17.36 -17.88
N ILE A 20 -14.83 -18.55 -17.55
CA ILE A 20 -13.76 -18.66 -16.56
C ILE A 20 -12.52 -17.93 -17.11
N GLY A 21 -12.27 -16.74 -16.57
CA GLY A 21 -11.16 -15.88 -16.95
C GLY A 21 -9.80 -16.45 -16.53
N LYS A 22 -8.72 -15.99 -17.18
CA LYS A 22 -7.33 -16.40 -16.89
C LYS A 22 -6.68 -15.62 -15.74
N TYR A 23 -7.43 -14.72 -15.11
CA TYR A 23 -6.93 -13.76 -14.13
C TYR A 23 -7.64 -13.89 -12.80
N ILE A 24 -6.93 -13.51 -11.74
CA ILE A 24 -7.40 -13.47 -10.37
C ILE A 24 -7.24 -12.04 -9.90
N VAL A 25 -8.30 -11.47 -9.35
CA VAL A 25 -8.32 -10.09 -8.88
C VAL A 25 -8.50 -10.08 -7.37
N CYS A 26 -7.54 -9.50 -6.67
CA CYS A 26 -7.64 -9.20 -5.24
C CYS A 26 -7.97 -7.71 -5.10
N ILE A 27 -9.07 -7.38 -4.44
CA ILE A 27 -9.59 -6.00 -4.38
C ILE A 27 -9.94 -5.62 -2.94
N ASP A 28 -9.54 -4.41 -2.54
CA ASP A 28 -10.18 -3.68 -1.45
C ASP A 28 -11.20 -2.73 -2.09
N PRO A 29 -12.52 -3.00 -1.98
CA PRO A 29 -13.52 -2.19 -2.65
C PRO A 29 -13.53 -0.76 -2.13
N LEU A 30 -13.20 -0.54 -0.85
CA LEU A 30 -13.27 0.78 -0.22
C LEU A 30 -12.28 0.89 0.95
N ASP A 31 -11.05 1.27 0.64
CA ASP A 31 -10.00 1.63 1.59
C ASP A 31 -10.30 3.00 2.24
N GLY A 32 -9.95 3.11 3.53
CA GLY A 32 -10.23 4.30 4.33
C GLY A 32 -11.68 4.37 4.81
N SER A 33 -12.35 3.25 5.03
CA SER A 33 -13.76 3.24 5.44
C SER A 33 -14.07 4.02 6.72
N SER A 34 -13.12 4.09 7.67
CA SER A 34 -13.25 4.91 8.89
C SER A 34 -13.29 6.42 8.63
N ASN A 35 -12.95 6.84 7.41
CA ASN A 35 -12.84 8.23 6.97
C ASN A 35 -14.02 8.68 6.08
N ILE A 36 -15.00 7.80 5.84
CA ILE A 36 -16.19 8.11 5.02
C ILE A 36 -17.02 9.22 5.67
N ASP A 37 -17.33 9.08 6.95
CA ASP A 37 -18.24 10.00 7.66
C ASP A 37 -17.67 11.43 7.79
N CYS A 38 -16.33 11.57 7.74
CA CYS A 38 -15.65 12.86 7.81
C CYS A 38 -15.23 13.41 6.43
N LEU A 39 -15.67 12.79 5.34
CA LEU A 39 -15.42 13.22 3.96
C LEU A 39 -13.93 13.35 3.60
N VAL A 40 -13.08 12.56 4.27
CA VAL A 40 -11.66 12.47 3.95
C VAL A 40 -11.48 11.56 2.73
N SER A 41 -10.37 11.71 2.01
CA SER A 41 -10.10 10.91 0.81
C SER A 41 -10.07 9.41 1.11
N ILE A 42 -10.74 8.64 0.25
CA ILE A 42 -10.87 7.19 0.29
C ILE A 42 -10.51 6.62 -1.09
N GLY A 43 -10.59 5.31 -1.28
CA GLY A 43 -10.23 4.73 -2.58
C GLY A 43 -10.50 3.24 -2.70
N THR A 44 -10.17 2.70 -3.86
CA THR A 44 -10.26 1.27 -4.17
C THR A 44 -8.88 0.77 -4.56
N ILE A 45 -8.46 -0.37 -4.03
CA ILE A 45 -7.12 -0.93 -4.28
C ILE A 45 -7.30 -2.27 -4.98
N PHE A 46 -6.50 -2.56 -6.02
CA PHE A 46 -6.61 -3.81 -6.74
C PHE A 46 -5.25 -4.37 -7.17
N GLY A 47 -5.14 -5.70 -7.14
CA GLY A 47 -4.03 -6.47 -7.69
C GLY A 47 -4.55 -7.57 -8.60
N ILE A 48 -3.89 -7.76 -9.74
CA ILE A 48 -4.26 -8.74 -10.76
C ILE A 48 -3.12 -9.75 -10.91
N TYR A 49 -3.44 -11.02 -10.71
CA TYR A 49 -2.55 -12.14 -10.93
C TYR A 49 -3.01 -12.95 -12.14
N ARG A 50 -2.07 -13.66 -12.78
CA ARG A 50 -2.43 -14.71 -13.73
C ARG A 50 -2.70 -16.00 -12.95
N LYS A 51 -3.71 -16.76 -13.36
CA LYS A 51 -3.94 -18.11 -12.82
C LYS A 51 -2.76 -19.00 -13.21
N VAL A 52 -2.09 -19.60 -12.22
CA VAL A 52 -0.90 -20.46 -12.46
C VAL A 52 -1.28 -21.75 -13.16
N LYS A 53 -2.46 -22.28 -12.86
CA LYS A 53 -2.90 -23.57 -13.35
C LYS A 53 -4.27 -23.47 -14.02
N CYS A 54 -4.32 -23.75 -15.31
CA CYS A 54 -5.47 -23.43 -16.17
C CYS A 54 -6.63 -24.43 -16.12
N PHE A 55 -6.45 -25.62 -15.54
CA PHE A 55 -7.34 -26.78 -15.76
C PHE A 55 -8.12 -27.26 -14.53
N HIS A 56 -8.30 -26.42 -13.51
CA HIS A 56 -9.11 -26.74 -12.33
C HIS A 56 -10.11 -25.64 -12.03
N GLU A 57 -11.14 -26.00 -11.28
CA GLU A 57 -12.07 -25.06 -10.70
C GLU A 57 -11.30 -23.97 -9.92
N PRO A 58 -11.65 -22.68 -10.11
CA PRO A 58 -11.05 -21.60 -9.34
C PRO A 58 -11.24 -21.85 -7.84
N SER A 59 -10.15 -21.72 -7.07
CA SER A 59 -10.20 -21.83 -5.61
C SER A 59 -9.50 -20.65 -4.96
N GLY A 60 -9.84 -20.35 -3.70
CA GLY A 60 -9.16 -19.29 -2.93
C GLY A 60 -7.63 -19.49 -2.85
N LYS A 61 -7.16 -20.74 -2.99
CA LYS A 61 -5.73 -21.07 -3.05
C LYS A 61 -5.04 -20.49 -4.28
N ASP A 62 -5.75 -20.25 -5.37
CA ASP A 62 -5.18 -19.64 -6.57
C ASP A 62 -4.76 -18.18 -6.32
N ALA A 63 -5.35 -17.52 -5.33
CA ALA A 63 -5.00 -16.16 -4.91
C ALA A 63 -3.78 -16.10 -3.98
N LEU A 64 -3.35 -17.24 -3.41
CA LEU A 64 -2.20 -17.34 -2.50
C LEU A 64 -0.88 -17.33 -3.30
N GLN A 65 -0.63 -16.23 -3.98
CA GLN A 65 0.57 -16.00 -4.76
C GLN A 65 1.37 -14.84 -4.16
N PRO A 66 2.72 -14.90 -4.21
CA PRO A 66 3.54 -13.77 -3.81
C PRO A 66 3.25 -12.57 -4.72
N GLY A 67 3.36 -11.36 -4.17
CA GLY A 67 3.12 -10.11 -4.91
C GLY A 67 4.00 -9.95 -6.14
N ARG A 68 5.15 -10.65 -6.22
CA ARG A 68 5.99 -10.75 -7.42
C ARG A 68 5.26 -11.28 -8.65
N ASN A 69 4.19 -12.05 -8.47
CA ASN A 69 3.41 -12.63 -9.56
C ASN A 69 2.32 -11.68 -10.11
N LEU A 70 2.20 -10.46 -9.58
CA LEU A 70 1.26 -9.47 -10.09
C LEU A 70 1.59 -9.12 -11.55
N VAL A 71 0.59 -9.24 -12.42
CA VAL A 71 0.68 -8.79 -13.82
C VAL A 71 0.32 -7.32 -13.97
N ALA A 72 -0.54 -6.82 -13.09
CA ALA A 72 -0.92 -5.42 -12.96
C ALA A 72 -1.46 -5.17 -11.55
N ALA A 73 -1.28 -3.96 -11.06
CA ALA A 73 -1.87 -3.51 -9.81
C ALA A 73 -2.06 -1.99 -9.84
N GLY A 74 -2.92 -1.49 -8.96
CA GLY A 74 -3.23 -0.09 -8.94
C GLY A 74 -4.22 0.26 -7.86
N TYR A 75 -4.64 1.52 -7.91
CA TYR A 75 -5.67 2.03 -7.03
C TYR A 75 -6.43 3.17 -7.70
N ALA A 76 -7.70 3.32 -7.35
CA ALA A 76 -8.48 4.51 -7.59
C ALA A 76 -8.48 5.34 -6.29
N LEU A 77 -8.11 6.61 -6.38
CA LEU A 77 -8.17 7.58 -5.28
C LEU A 77 -9.38 8.48 -5.51
N TYR A 78 -10.32 8.50 -4.57
CA TYR A 78 -11.46 9.40 -4.51
C TYR A 78 -11.10 10.59 -3.61
N GLY A 79 -10.28 11.49 -4.14
CA GLY A 79 -9.81 12.68 -3.45
C GLY A 79 -10.53 13.94 -3.94
N SER A 80 -9.80 15.07 -3.93
CA SER A 80 -10.27 16.31 -4.57
C SER A 80 -10.56 16.16 -6.07
N ALA A 81 -9.85 15.24 -6.72
CA ALA A 81 -10.14 14.70 -8.04
C ALA A 81 -10.02 13.17 -7.97
N THR A 82 -10.74 12.48 -8.86
CA THR A 82 -10.66 11.02 -8.95
C THR A 82 -9.50 10.62 -9.86
N MET A 83 -8.56 9.84 -9.32
CA MET A 83 -7.37 9.39 -10.04
C MET A 83 -7.27 7.87 -10.02
N LEU A 84 -7.02 7.27 -11.18
CA LEU A 84 -6.64 5.87 -11.34
C LEU A 84 -5.13 5.79 -11.55
N VAL A 85 -4.43 5.14 -10.62
CA VAL A 85 -3.01 4.84 -10.76
C VAL A 85 -2.86 3.38 -11.15
N LEU A 86 -2.15 3.12 -12.25
CA LEU A 86 -1.96 1.79 -12.82
C LEU A 86 -0.48 1.49 -13.02
N ALA A 87 -0.05 0.36 -12.45
CA ALA A 87 1.26 -0.23 -12.68
C ALA A 87 1.09 -1.59 -13.36
N THR A 88 1.98 -1.93 -14.29
CA THR A 88 1.96 -3.22 -14.99
C THR A 88 3.31 -3.92 -14.89
N SER A 89 3.31 -5.25 -15.02
CA SER A 89 4.53 -6.08 -14.96
C SER A 89 5.53 -5.74 -16.06
N ALA A 90 5.05 -5.40 -17.25
CA ALA A 90 5.89 -5.03 -18.40
C ALA A 90 6.21 -3.53 -18.49
N GLY A 91 5.52 -2.67 -17.73
CA GLY A 91 5.63 -1.22 -17.82
C GLY A 91 6.01 -0.53 -16.51
N GLY A 92 5.92 0.79 -16.53
CA GLY A 92 6.04 1.66 -15.36
C GLY A 92 4.70 1.95 -14.70
N VAL A 93 4.66 3.05 -13.94
CA VAL A 93 3.46 3.54 -13.26
C VAL A 93 2.89 4.72 -14.05
N ASN A 94 1.58 4.74 -14.28
CA ASN A 94 0.91 5.85 -14.96
C ASN A 94 -0.31 6.29 -14.15
N CYS A 95 -0.59 7.60 -14.16
CA CYS A 95 -1.74 8.19 -13.49
C CYS A 95 -2.73 8.70 -14.53
N PHE A 96 -3.99 8.34 -14.35
CA PHE A 96 -5.11 8.79 -15.17
C PHE A 96 -6.10 9.52 -14.28
N MET A 97 -6.53 10.71 -14.69
CA MET A 97 -7.54 11.49 -13.97
C MET A 97 -8.89 11.33 -14.66
N LEU A 98 -9.95 11.12 -13.87
CA LEU A 98 -11.30 11.03 -14.38
C LEU A 98 -11.79 12.43 -14.80
N ASP A 99 -12.21 12.56 -16.05
CA ASP A 99 -13.04 13.68 -16.49
C ASP A 99 -14.52 13.33 -16.26
N PRO A 100 -15.20 13.96 -15.29
CA PRO A 100 -16.58 13.64 -14.96
C PRO A 100 -17.58 14.08 -16.04
N ALA A 101 -17.20 14.98 -16.95
CA ALA A 101 -18.10 15.45 -18.01
C ALA A 101 -18.30 14.41 -19.11
N ILE A 102 -17.26 13.61 -19.39
CA ILE A 102 -17.28 12.57 -20.44
C ILE A 102 -17.20 11.14 -19.88
N GLY A 103 -16.83 10.96 -18.61
CA GLY A 103 -16.74 9.65 -17.97
C GLY A 103 -15.48 8.85 -18.34
N GLU A 104 -14.40 9.53 -18.73
CA GLU A 104 -13.16 8.90 -19.22
C GLU A 104 -11.96 9.18 -18.32
N PHE A 105 -11.06 8.21 -18.23
CA PHE A 105 -9.79 8.34 -17.51
C PHE A 105 -8.70 8.84 -18.47
N ILE A 106 -8.31 10.10 -18.34
CA ILE A 106 -7.32 10.76 -19.20
C ILE A 106 -5.93 10.62 -18.57
N LEU A 107 -4.94 10.19 -19.35
CA LEU A 107 -3.55 10.11 -18.89
C LEU A 107 -3.01 11.51 -18.54
N VAL A 108 -2.59 11.70 -17.29
CA VAL A 108 -2.06 12.98 -16.80
C VAL A 108 -0.58 12.90 -16.41
N ASP A 109 -0.14 11.77 -15.86
CA ASP A 109 1.27 11.52 -15.55
C ASP A 109 1.72 10.19 -16.14
N ARG A 110 2.82 10.23 -16.91
CA ARG A 110 3.39 9.06 -17.59
C ARG A 110 4.69 8.63 -16.94
N ASP A 111 4.88 7.31 -16.79
CA ASP A 111 6.08 6.67 -16.21
C ASP A 111 6.57 7.33 -14.91
N VAL A 112 5.66 7.48 -13.95
CA VAL A 112 5.89 8.10 -12.66
C VAL A 112 7.04 7.41 -11.92
N LYS A 113 7.99 8.21 -11.43
CA LYS A 113 9.08 7.77 -10.56
C LYS A 113 9.02 8.49 -9.23
N ILE A 114 9.20 7.74 -8.15
CA ILE A 114 9.29 8.31 -6.80
C ILE A 114 10.65 8.97 -6.62
N LYS A 115 10.71 10.05 -5.84
CA LYS A 115 11.98 10.69 -5.46
C LYS A 115 12.83 9.72 -4.64
N LYS A 116 14.16 9.81 -4.80
CA LYS A 116 15.12 8.97 -4.03
C LYS A 116 15.01 9.18 -2.52
N LYS A 117 14.83 10.43 -2.10
CA LYS A 117 14.62 10.87 -0.72
C LYS A 117 13.53 11.94 -0.69
N GLY A 118 12.63 11.88 0.30
CA GLY A 118 11.64 12.91 0.55
C GLY A 118 11.91 13.69 1.83
N ASN A 119 10.88 14.37 2.30
CA ASN A 119 10.89 15.20 3.51
C ASN A 119 9.60 15.06 4.34
N ILE A 120 8.87 13.95 4.14
CA ILE A 120 7.60 13.63 4.79
C ILE A 120 7.70 12.22 5.39
N TYR A 121 7.26 12.07 6.64
CA TYR A 121 6.96 10.76 7.21
C TYR A 121 5.46 10.65 7.49
N SER A 122 4.91 9.45 7.30
CA SER A 122 3.49 9.18 7.44
C SER A 122 3.23 7.94 8.28
N LEU A 123 2.77 8.16 9.51
CA LEU A 123 2.53 7.13 10.51
C LEU A 123 1.53 7.64 11.56
N ASN A 124 0.68 6.75 12.11
CA ASN A 124 -0.22 7.09 13.22
C ASN A 124 0.52 7.13 14.56
N GLU A 125 1.00 8.30 14.96
CA GLU A 125 1.75 8.47 16.22
C GLU A 125 0.93 8.22 17.49
N GLY A 126 -0.40 8.06 17.40
CA GLY A 126 -1.23 7.62 18.51
C GLY A 126 -0.84 6.22 19.05
N TYR A 127 -0.09 5.45 18.27
CA TYR A 127 0.48 4.17 18.69
C TYR A 127 1.88 4.28 19.33
N ALA A 128 2.38 5.49 19.66
CA ALA A 128 3.71 5.71 20.22
C ALA A 128 4.08 4.79 21.39
N LYS A 129 3.13 4.51 22.29
CA LYS A 129 3.32 3.60 23.44
C LYS A 129 3.65 2.15 23.03
N TYR A 130 3.28 1.75 21.82
CA TYR A 130 3.31 0.36 21.35
C TYR A 130 4.36 0.11 20.26
N PHE A 131 5.06 1.14 19.80
CA PHE A 131 6.10 0.99 18.78
C PHE A 131 7.28 0.19 19.28
N ASP A 132 7.89 -0.54 18.36
CA ASP A 132 9.20 -1.10 18.57
C ASP A 132 10.27 0.03 18.70
N PRO A 133 11.44 -0.30 19.27
CA PRO A 133 12.53 0.67 19.42
C PRO A 133 13.04 1.27 18.10
N ALA A 134 13.00 0.53 16.98
CA ALA A 134 13.51 1.01 15.70
C ALA A 134 12.61 2.10 15.12
N ILE A 135 11.28 1.94 15.18
CA ILE A 135 10.32 2.98 14.81
C ILE A 135 10.48 4.22 15.69
N THR A 136 10.64 4.03 17.00
CA THR A 136 10.83 5.14 17.95
C THR A 136 12.11 5.92 17.64
N GLU A 137 13.22 5.24 17.37
CA GLU A 137 14.49 5.86 16.97
C GLU A 137 14.37 6.58 15.62
N TYR A 138 13.74 5.96 14.62
CA TYR A 138 13.52 6.57 13.32
C TYR A 138 12.72 7.86 13.42
N LEU A 139 11.59 7.86 14.15
CA LEU A 139 10.77 9.05 14.36
C LEU A 139 11.52 10.15 15.10
N LYS A 140 12.32 9.81 16.12
CA LYS A 140 13.17 10.79 16.82
C LYS A 140 14.12 11.47 15.84
N LYS A 141 14.78 10.70 14.97
CA LYS A 141 15.72 11.23 13.97
C LYS A 141 15.04 12.12 12.93
N LYS A 142 13.81 11.81 12.55
CA LYS A 142 13.03 12.64 11.59
C LYS A 142 12.55 13.96 12.21
N LYS A 143 12.27 13.99 13.51
CA LYS A 143 11.82 15.19 14.25
C LYS A 143 12.96 16.07 14.75
N PHE A 144 14.06 15.46 15.15
CA PHE A 144 15.23 16.10 15.74
C PHE A 144 16.48 15.68 14.99
N PRO A 145 16.64 16.09 13.72
CA PRO A 145 17.84 15.79 12.95
C PRO A 145 19.08 16.44 13.59
N GLU A 146 20.14 15.65 13.76
CA GLU A 146 21.41 16.10 14.36
C GLU A 146 22.44 16.55 13.30
N ASP A 147 22.13 16.35 12.01
CA ASP A 147 22.99 16.70 10.86
C ASP A 147 22.79 18.15 10.37
N GLY A 148 21.99 18.95 11.09
CA GLY A 148 21.65 20.33 10.72
C GLY A 148 20.57 20.46 9.64
N SER A 149 20.02 19.35 9.15
CA SER A 149 18.89 19.39 8.20
C SER A 149 17.58 19.82 8.88
N SER A 150 16.58 20.23 8.09
CA SER A 150 15.26 20.54 8.63
C SER A 150 14.49 19.26 9.02
N PRO A 151 13.68 19.29 10.09
CA PRO A 151 12.80 18.19 10.43
C PRO A 151 11.85 17.82 9.28
N TYR A 152 11.50 16.54 9.19
CA TYR A 152 10.49 16.08 8.23
C TYR A 152 9.09 16.54 8.65
N GLY A 153 8.24 16.81 7.67
CA GLY A 153 6.83 17.06 7.91
C GLY A 153 6.08 15.78 8.30
N GLY A 154 5.37 15.80 9.42
CA GLY A 154 4.40 14.74 9.75
C GLY A 154 3.12 14.91 8.93
N ARG A 155 2.71 13.86 8.22
CA ARG A 155 1.41 13.80 7.51
C ARG A 155 0.79 12.44 7.72
N TYR A 156 -0.47 12.37 8.13
CA TYR A 156 -1.18 11.11 8.23
C TYR A 156 -2.66 11.35 7.97
N ILE A 157 -3.13 10.94 6.79
CA ILE A 157 -4.53 11.11 6.38
C ILE A 157 -5.40 10.01 7.02
N GLY A 158 -4.84 8.82 7.23
CA GLY A 158 -5.55 7.69 7.83
C GLY A 158 -6.25 6.79 6.82
N SER A 159 -6.15 7.10 5.53
CA SER A 159 -6.53 6.23 4.41
C SER A 159 -5.26 5.82 3.67
N MET A 160 -5.02 4.52 3.52
CA MET A 160 -3.77 4.01 2.94
C MET A 160 -3.57 4.55 1.52
N VAL A 161 -4.60 4.52 0.69
CA VAL A 161 -4.57 5.01 -0.69
C VAL A 161 -4.11 6.47 -0.78
N ALA A 162 -4.58 7.34 0.11
CA ALA A 162 -4.25 8.76 0.09
C ALA A 162 -2.82 9.01 0.60
N ASP A 163 -2.40 8.33 1.66
CA ASP A 163 -1.06 8.46 2.20
C ASP A 163 0.00 7.88 1.24
N VAL A 164 -0.28 6.74 0.60
CA VAL A 164 0.59 6.11 -0.40
C VAL A 164 0.65 6.94 -1.68
N HIS A 165 -0.48 7.48 -2.15
CA HIS A 165 -0.48 8.34 -3.33
C HIS A 165 0.38 9.59 -3.13
N ARG A 166 0.25 10.27 -1.98
CA ARG A 166 1.13 11.38 -1.62
C ARG A 166 2.61 10.95 -1.57
N THR A 167 2.88 9.77 -1.01
CA THR A 167 4.24 9.22 -0.93
C THR A 167 4.82 8.98 -2.32
N LEU A 168 4.03 8.46 -3.26
CA LEU A 168 4.43 8.24 -4.65
C LEU A 168 4.80 9.56 -5.34
N VAL A 169 3.95 10.59 -5.23
CA VAL A 169 4.12 11.85 -5.98
C VAL A 169 5.14 12.79 -5.32
N TYR A 170 5.15 12.90 -4.00
CA TYR A 170 6.02 13.84 -3.28
C TYR A 170 7.31 13.23 -2.75
N GLY A 171 7.38 11.90 -2.67
CA GLY A 171 8.44 11.19 -1.96
C GLY A 171 8.22 11.18 -0.44
N GLY A 172 9.14 10.55 0.26
CA GLY A 172 9.09 10.34 1.71
C GLY A 172 8.74 8.91 2.04
N ILE A 173 8.18 8.69 3.22
CA ILE A 173 7.94 7.34 3.74
C ILE A 173 6.57 7.19 4.39
N PHE A 174 5.89 6.09 4.10
CA PHE A 174 4.69 5.63 4.78
C PHE A 174 5.01 4.41 5.63
N LEU A 175 4.53 4.40 6.88
CA LEU A 175 4.75 3.35 7.84
C LEU A 175 3.44 2.94 8.52
N TYR A 176 3.14 1.65 8.42
CA TYR A 176 2.18 0.92 9.23
C TYR A 176 2.88 -0.29 9.86
N PRO A 177 3.78 -0.07 10.83
CA PRO A 177 4.61 -1.13 11.39
C PRO A 177 3.78 -2.09 12.25
N ALA A 178 4.40 -3.20 12.62
CA ALA A 178 3.88 -4.03 13.71
C ALA A 178 3.92 -3.24 15.02
N ASN A 179 3.06 -3.59 15.95
CA ASN A 179 3.10 -3.05 17.30
C ASN A 179 2.68 -4.13 18.30
N SER A 180 2.86 -3.89 19.58
CA SER A 180 2.55 -4.89 20.62
C SER A 180 1.07 -5.33 20.67
N LYS A 181 0.13 -4.53 20.15
CA LYS A 181 -1.29 -4.90 20.00
C LYS A 181 -1.61 -5.61 18.68
N SER A 182 -0.76 -5.46 17.68
CA SER A 182 -0.95 -6.01 16.33
C SER A 182 0.40 -6.47 15.79
N PRO A 183 0.90 -7.63 16.26
CA PRO A 183 2.25 -8.11 15.92
C PRO A 183 2.43 -8.40 14.42
N LYS A 184 1.34 -8.70 13.71
CA LYS A 184 1.31 -8.89 12.25
C LYS A 184 0.89 -7.63 11.48
N GLY A 185 0.88 -6.46 12.11
CA GLY A 185 0.32 -5.24 11.51
C GLY A 185 -1.21 -5.28 11.38
N LYS A 186 -1.77 -4.30 10.66
CA LYS A 186 -3.23 -4.17 10.45
C LYS A 186 -3.66 -4.40 9.00
N LEU A 187 -2.81 -4.03 8.04
CA LEU A 187 -3.10 -4.04 6.61
C LEU A 187 -3.00 -5.46 6.06
N ARG A 188 -3.88 -5.82 5.11
CA ARG A 188 -3.95 -7.15 4.50
C ARG A 188 -3.03 -7.26 3.31
N LEU A 189 -2.36 -8.39 3.21
CA LEU A 189 -1.29 -8.63 2.26
C LEU A 189 -1.80 -8.56 0.81
N LEU A 190 -2.87 -9.29 0.48
CA LEU A 190 -3.26 -9.53 -0.90
C LEU A 190 -3.88 -8.32 -1.62
N TYR A 191 -4.63 -7.49 -0.90
CA TYR A 191 -5.46 -6.44 -1.50
C TYR A 191 -5.17 -5.03 -0.97
N GLU A 192 -4.28 -4.87 0.02
CA GLU A 192 -3.76 -3.56 0.45
C GLU A 192 -2.24 -3.49 0.20
N CYS A 193 -1.47 -4.43 0.77
CA CYS A 193 -0.01 -4.32 0.81
C CYS A 193 0.65 -4.66 -0.53
N ASN A 194 0.32 -5.80 -1.14
CA ASN A 194 0.91 -6.26 -2.40
C ASN A 194 0.65 -5.25 -3.55
N PRO A 195 -0.58 -4.76 -3.78
CA PRO A 195 -0.82 -3.77 -4.82
C PRO A 195 0.00 -2.49 -4.65
N MET A 196 0.03 -1.94 -3.43
CA MET A 196 0.77 -0.71 -3.13
C MET A 196 2.27 -0.91 -3.23
N ALA A 197 2.80 -2.03 -2.73
CA ALA A 197 4.20 -2.40 -2.87
C ALA A 197 4.60 -2.53 -4.35
N PHE A 198 3.74 -3.14 -5.18
CA PHE A 198 3.98 -3.30 -6.62
C PHE A 198 4.07 -1.94 -7.33
N VAL A 199 3.13 -1.03 -7.03
CA VAL A 199 3.18 0.34 -7.58
C VAL A 199 4.47 1.05 -7.16
N ILE A 200 4.83 1.00 -5.87
CA ILE A 200 6.00 1.69 -5.34
C ILE A 200 7.30 1.15 -5.95
N GLU A 201 7.46 -0.17 -6.04
CA GLU A 201 8.65 -0.76 -6.66
C GLU A 201 8.74 -0.43 -8.15
N LYS A 202 7.62 -0.43 -8.89
CA LYS A 202 7.58 0.00 -10.30
C LYS A 202 7.92 1.47 -10.50
N ALA A 203 7.68 2.30 -9.49
CA ALA A 203 8.10 3.70 -9.46
C ALA A 203 9.56 3.90 -8.99
N GLY A 204 10.30 2.82 -8.64
CA GLY A 204 11.68 2.88 -8.16
C GLY A 204 11.83 3.09 -6.65
N GLY A 205 10.76 2.87 -5.88
CA GLY A 205 10.77 2.88 -4.42
C GLY A 205 11.04 1.51 -3.81
N ILE A 206 10.89 1.43 -2.49
CA ILE A 206 11.06 0.19 -1.72
C ILE A 206 9.80 -0.05 -0.87
N ALA A 207 9.41 -1.31 -0.72
CA ALA A 207 8.30 -1.74 0.13
C ALA A 207 8.70 -3.00 0.94
N THR A 208 8.66 -2.91 2.27
CA THR A 208 9.24 -3.88 3.19
C THR A 208 8.39 -4.05 4.46
N THR A 209 8.50 -5.20 5.12
CA THR A 209 8.00 -5.41 6.48
C THR A 209 8.93 -4.88 7.55
N GLY A 210 10.12 -4.43 7.17
CA GLY A 210 11.28 -4.19 8.04
C GLY A 210 12.30 -5.33 7.99
N HIS A 211 11.86 -6.55 7.63
CA HIS A 211 12.73 -7.74 7.58
C HIS A 211 12.75 -8.45 6.23
N GLN A 212 11.65 -8.37 5.46
CA GLN A 212 11.52 -8.96 4.13
C GLN A 212 10.78 -8.00 3.20
N ALA A 213 11.05 -8.05 1.90
CA ALA A 213 10.30 -7.28 0.93
C ALA A 213 8.85 -7.79 0.85
N ILE A 214 7.89 -6.87 0.72
CA ILE A 214 6.45 -7.23 0.79
C ILE A 214 6.06 -8.19 -0.34
N LEU A 215 6.58 -7.94 -1.55
CA LEU A 215 6.20 -8.74 -2.73
C LEU A 215 6.73 -10.17 -2.69
N ASP A 216 7.74 -10.46 -1.88
CA ASP A 216 8.35 -11.80 -1.77
C ASP A 216 7.63 -12.70 -0.77
N ILE A 217 6.66 -12.15 -0.01
CA ILE A 217 5.89 -12.91 0.97
C ILE A 217 4.94 -13.87 0.24
N VAL A 218 5.09 -15.17 0.52
CA VAL A 218 4.10 -16.18 0.10
C VAL A 218 2.93 -16.15 1.09
N PRO A 219 1.71 -15.82 0.65
CA PRO A 219 0.55 -15.75 1.54
C PRO A 219 0.11 -17.14 2.02
N GLU A 220 -0.17 -17.26 3.31
CA GLU A 220 -0.76 -18.47 3.91
C GLU A 220 -2.29 -18.38 3.99
N ASP A 221 -2.83 -17.16 4.05
CA ASP A 221 -4.25 -16.87 4.16
C ASP A 221 -4.63 -15.64 3.32
N ILE A 222 -5.85 -15.63 2.78
CA ILE A 222 -6.32 -14.55 1.90
C ILE A 222 -6.52 -13.21 2.63
N HIS A 223 -6.68 -13.26 3.96
CA HIS A 223 -6.81 -12.10 4.85
C HIS A 223 -5.57 -11.92 5.74
N GLN A 224 -4.45 -12.58 5.42
CA GLN A 224 -3.20 -12.42 6.13
C GLN A 224 -2.81 -10.95 6.24
N ARG A 225 -2.45 -10.52 7.45
CA ARG A 225 -1.94 -9.17 7.72
C ARG A 225 -0.41 -9.17 7.75
N VAL A 226 0.16 -8.05 7.32
CA VAL A 226 1.61 -7.79 7.42
C VAL A 226 1.87 -6.35 7.87
N PRO A 227 2.98 -6.10 8.57
CA PRO A 227 3.48 -4.74 8.74
C PRO A 227 4.00 -4.20 7.40
N VAL A 228 3.88 -2.88 7.21
CA VAL A 228 4.22 -2.22 5.94
C VAL A 228 5.05 -0.98 6.19
N VAL A 229 6.17 -0.87 5.47
CA VAL A 229 6.94 0.35 5.31
C VAL A 229 7.28 0.51 3.84
N LEU A 230 6.92 1.64 3.24
CA LEU A 230 7.15 1.90 1.82
C LEU A 230 7.45 3.35 1.52
N GLY A 231 8.09 3.60 0.38
CA GLY A 231 8.29 4.94 -0.17
C GLY A 231 9.64 5.12 -0.83
N SER A 232 10.19 6.33 -0.67
CA SER A 232 11.48 6.75 -1.20
C SER A 232 12.60 5.80 -0.75
N PRO A 233 13.45 5.32 -1.68
CA PRO A 233 14.43 4.28 -1.38
C PRO A 233 15.43 4.68 -0.29
N ASP A 234 15.88 5.93 -0.23
CA ASP A 234 16.86 6.37 0.77
C ASP A 234 16.23 6.46 2.16
N ASP A 235 14.97 6.91 2.26
CA ASP A 235 14.24 6.95 3.54
C ASP A 235 13.95 5.54 4.07
N VAL A 236 13.53 4.62 3.19
CA VAL A 236 13.26 3.23 3.59
C VAL A 236 14.55 2.49 3.96
N LYS A 237 15.66 2.72 3.25
CA LYS A 237 16.97 2.15 3.62
C LYS A 237 17.45 2.66 4.98
N GLU A 238 17.31 3.96 5.25
CA GLU A 238 17.65 4.52 6.55
C GLU A 238 16.86 3.84 7.68
N TYR A 239 15.55 3.64 7.48
CA TYR A 239 14.73 2.86 8.41
C TYR A 239 15.25 1.42 8.58
N LEU A 240 15.56 0.71 7.48
CA LEU A 240 16.05 -0.66 7.53
C LEU A 240 17.39 -0.80 8.26
N GLU A 241 18.30 0.17 8.14
CA GLU A 241 19.56 0.17 8.90
C GLU A 241 19.31 0.30 10.41
N ILE A 242 18.32 1.09 10.81
CA ILE A 242 17.91 1.18 12.22
C ILE A 242 17.26 -0.14 12.68
N VAL A 243 16.43 -0.78 11.86
CA VAL A 243 15.87 -2.11 12.18
C VAL A 243 16.97 -3.14 12.38
N LYS A 244 17.98 -3.18 11.49
CA LYS A 244 19.14 -4.08 11.63
C LYS A 244 19.91 -3.82 12.93
N LYS A 245 20.17 -2.56 13.27
CA LYS A 245 20.84 -2.15 14.51
C LYS A 245 20.12 -2.67 15.76
N HIS A 246 18.79 -2.67 15.77
CA HIS A 246 17.98 -3.18 16.90
C HIS A 246 17.76 -4.70 16.86
N SER A 247 17.93 -5.35 15.72
CA SER A 247 17.82 -6.82 15.58
C SER A 247 19.11 -7.56 15.95
N ALA A 248 20.25 -6.87 15.92
CA ALA A 248 21.56 -7.41 16.29
C ALA A 248 21.90 -7.28 17.80
N LYS A 249 20.97 -6.76 18.60
CA LYS A 249 21.07 -6.61 20.06
C LYS A 249 20.16 -7.61 20.75
#